data_AF-A0A0N7I9C8-F1
#
_entry.id   AF-A0A0N7I9C8-F1
#
_cell.length_a   1.000
_cell.length_b   1.000
_cell.length_c   1.000
_cell.angle_alpha   90.00
_cell.angle_beta   90.00
_cell.angle_gamma   90.00
#
_symmetry.space_group_name_H-M   'P 1'
#
loop_
_entity.id
_entity.type
_entity.pdbx_description
1 polymer ?
#
loop_
_entity_poly.entity_id
_entity_poly.type
_entity_poly.pdbx_seq_one_letter_code
_entity_poly.pdbx_strand_id
1 'polypeptide(L)'
;MKKFIFISVSILIFCSIISCESMDATYKDFVKDGPIMYLTRLSKDSITVRNGWERVLISFPIVKDGRSTKIALALNQSDTVRYELAKNKRTDILLENMREGSIIFSAWLEDDELNKSLATDFTGTIYGTQYQSYLLNRSIVSKSMQSGNLVIKYSMLLDSTLVASRLTWNKGGEETTKISYYNKEGQDVLEDFTGDSFIMETLYAPQENVLDKIWSKPVKYTK
;
A
#
# COMPACT_ATOMS: atom_id res chain seq x y z
N MET A 1 62.06 48.36 33.48
CA MET A 1 60.63 47.97 33.57
C MET A 1 59.89 48.08 32.23
N LYS A 2 59.94 49.21 31.51
CA LYS A 2 59.27 49.36 30.18
C LYS A 2 59.70 48.35 29.10
N LYS A 3 60.99 47.95 29.05
CA LYS A 3 61.51 46.95 28.08
C LYS A 3 61.00 45.51 28.33
N PHE A 4 60.81 45.11 29.59
CA PHE A 4 60.26 43.80 29.96
C PHE A 4 58.75 43.72 29.67
N ILE A 5 58.02 44.83 29.82
CA ILE A 5 56.61 44.93 29.44
C ILE A 5 56.45 44.79 27.92
N PHE A 6 57.30 45.44 27.12
CA PHE A 6 57.28 45.31 25.66
C PHE A 6 57.56 43.88 25.17
N ILE A 7 58.52 43.19 25.80
CA ILE A 7 58.82 41.79 25.47
C ILE A 7 57.66 40.87 25.86
N SER A 8 57.04 41.09 27.02
CA SER A 8 55.88 40.32 27.49
C SER A 8 54.67 40.49 26.56
N VAL A 9 54.35 41.72 26.16
CA VAL A 9 53.26 42.01 25.21
C VAL A 9 53.55 41.44 23.82
N SER A 10 54.81 41.49 23.35
CA SER A 10 55.19 40.94 22.05
C SER A 10 55.11 39.40 22.01
N ILE A 11 55.44 38.73 23.11
CA ILE A 11 55.27 37.27 23.26
C ILE A 11 53.78 36.90 23.26
N LEU A 12 52.94 37.69 23.96
CA LEU A 12 51.51 37.42 24.05
C LEU A 12 50.79 37.61 22.71
N ILE A 13 51.24 38.55 21.88
CA ILE A 13 50.77 38.73 20.49
C ILE A 13 51.24 37.58 19.60
N PHE A 14 52.47 37.10 19.77
CA PHE A 14 53.01 35.98 18.98
C PHE A 14 52.36 34.63 19.32
N CYS A 15 51.93 34.41 20.58
CA CYS A 15 51.16 33.22 20.96
C CYS A 15 49.74 33.22 20.36
N SER A 16 49.15 34.40 20.12
CA SER A 16 47.79 34.53 19.59
C SER A 16 47.67 34.11 18.12
N ILE A 17 48.76 34.15 17.35
CA ILE A 17 48.78 33.76 15.91
C ILE A 17 49.04 32.26 15.69
N ILE A 18 49.57 31.54 16.69
CA ILE A 18 49.86 30.09 16.58
C ILE A 18 48.63 29.22 16.88
N SER A 19 47.63 29.78 17.57
CA SER A 19 46.36 29.09 17.89
C SER A 19 45.31 29.17 16.78
N CYS A 20 45.66 29.72 15.61
CA CYS A 20 44.77 29.77 14.46
C CYS A 20 44.86 28.47 13.67
N GLU A 21 44.44 27.34 14.27
CA GLU A 21 44.05 26.19 13.46
C GLU A 21 42.81 26.57 12.65
N SER A 22 42.78 26.12 11.40
CA SER A 22 41.65 26.42 10.53
C SER A 22 40.38 25.83 11.16
N MET A 23 39.28 26.59 11.16
CA MET A 23 38.02 26.20 11.84
C MET A 23 37.47 24.83 11.39
N ASP A 24 37.92 24.35 10.23
CA ASP A 24 37.62 23.06 9.64
C ASP A 24 38.47 21.89 10.14
N ALA A 25 39.59 22.12 10.84
CA ALA A 25 40.48 21.07 11.32
C ALA A 25 39.76 20.00 12.15
N THR A 26 38.78 20.41 12.97
CA THR A 26 38.00 19.51 13.85
C THR A 26 37.06 18.56 13.09
N TYR A 27 36.62 18.91 11.87
CA TYR A 27 35.66 18.09 11.12
C TYR A 27 36.11 17.65 9.73
N LYS A 28 37.27 18.13 9.26
CA LYS A 28 37.88 17.72 8.01
C LYS A 28 38.06 16.21 7.90
N ASP A 29 38.32 15.54 9.02
CA ASP A 29 38.42 14.08 9.07
C ASP A 29 37.07 13.35 8.93
N PHE A 30 35.95 14.02 9.24
CA PHE A 30 34.58 13.49 9.07
C PHE A 30 33.99 13.78 7.68
N VAL A 31 34.62 14.65 6.88
CA VAL A 31 34.17 15.03 5.52
C VAL A 31 35.21 14.65 4.46
N LYS A 32 36.01 13.59 4.72
CA LYS A 32 37.09 13.14 3.81
C LYS A 32 36.63 12.87 2.38
N ASP A 33 35.41 12.40 2.22
CA ASP A 33 34.81 12.05 0.92
C ASP A 33 33.95 13.18 0.32
N GLY A 34 33.97 14.38 0.94
CA GLY A 34 33.13 15.50 0.55
C GLY A 34 31.71 15.46 1.17
N PRO A 35 30.86 16.47 0.89
CA PRO A 35 29.49 16.51 1.40
C PRO A 35 28.62 15.42 0.75
N ILE A 36 27.82 14.71 1.55
CA ILE A 36 26.83 13.75 1.04
C ILE A 36 25.65 14.53 0.46
N MET A 37 25.40 14.34 -0.83
CA MET A 37 24.28 14.96 -1.53
C MET A 37 23.04 14.05 -1.46
N TYR A 38 22.00 14.54 -0.79
CA TYR A 38 20.71 13.84 -0.74
C TYR A 38 19.77 14.34 -1.83
N LEU A 39 19.08 13.39 -2.48
CA LEU A 39 17.93 13.70 -3.32
C LEU A 39 16.71 14.01 -2.45
N THR A 40 15.70 14.62 -3.07
CA THR A 40 14.42 14.91 -2.41
C THR A 40 13.79 13.64 -1.84
N ARG A 41 13.47 13.65 -0.54
CA ARG A 41 12.81 12.51 0.10
C ARG A 41 11.35 12.38 -0.36
N LEU A 42 10.93 11.15 -0.66
CA LEU A 42 9.52 10.83 -0.91
C LEU A 42 8.69 11.05 0.37
N SER A 43 7.61 11.82 0.28
CA SER A 43 6.65 11.92 1.39
C SER A 43 5.79 10.67 1.45
N LYS A 44 5.67 10.07 2.64
CA LYS A 44 4.84 8.86 2.87
C LYS A 44 3.40 9.07 2.41
N ASP A 45 2.82 10.22 2.72
CA ASP A 45 1.40 10.54 2.41
C ASP A 45 1.14 10.71 0.91
N SER A 46 2.20 10.85 0.10
CA SER A 46 2.09 10.99 -1.35
C SER A 46 2.14 9.65 -2.09
N ILE A 47 2.54 8.58 -1.42
CA ILE A 47 2.61 7.22 -1.95
C ILE A 47 1.25 6.57 -1.71
N THR A 48 0.63 6.06 -2.77
CA THR A 48 -0.65 5.36 -2.68
C THR A 48 -0.41 3.87 -2.85
N VAL A 49 -0.98 3.05 -1.96
CA VAL A 49 -0.86 1.60 -1.98
C VAL A 49 -2.24 0.99 -2.14
N ARG A 50 -2.46 0.26 -3.23
CA ARG A 50 -3.72 -0.43 -3.52
C ARG A 50 -3.51 -1.94 -3.41
N ASN A 51 -4.11 -2.51 -2.38
CA ASN A 51 -4.01 -3.90 -1.97
C ASN A 51 -4.89 -4.80 -2.86
N GLY A 52 -4.37 -5.94 -3.32
CA GLY A 52 -5.06 -6.85 -4.23
C GLY A 52 -4.85 -8.33 -3.89
N TRP A 53 -5.40 -9.19 -4.75
CA TRP A 53 -5.24 -10.65 -4.64
C TRP A 53 -3.89 -11.06 -5.20
N GLU A 54 -2.99 -11.53 -4.33
CA GLU A 54 -1.63 -11.96 -4.69
C GLU A 54 -0.83 -10.87 -5.44
N ARG A 55 -1.21 -9.61 -5.25
CA ARG A 55 -0.59 -8.47 -5.92
C ARG A 55 -0.81 -7.15 -5.18
N VAL A 56 0.02 -6.16 -5.47
CA VAL A 56 -0.12 -4.79 -4.95
C VAL A 56 0.30 -3.78 -6.01
N LEU A 57 -0.47 -2.69 -6.10
CA LEU A 57 -0.12 -1.53 -6.91
C LEU A 57 0.39 -0.41 -6.01
N ILE A 58 1.60 0.03 -6.25
CA ILE A 58 2.24 1.14 -5.55
C ILE A 58 2.37 2.31 -6.53
N SER A 59 1.75 3.43 -6.21
CA SER A 59 1.75 4.64 -7.03
C SER A 59 2.56 5.73 -6.34
N PHE A 60 3.71 6.06 -6.91
CA PHE A 60 4.58 7.14 -6.46
C PHE A 60 4.10 8.50 -7.02
N PRO A 61 4.32 9.61 -6.31
CA PRO A 61 3.93 10.94 -6.78
C PRO A 61 4.71 11.36 -8.03
N ILE A 62 4.25 12.44 -8.66
CA ILE A 62 5.07 13.15 -9.65
C ILE A 62 6.28 13.75 -8.93
N VAL A 63 7.47 13.26 -9.26
CA VAL A 63 8.71 13.79 -8.69
C VAL A 63 9.14 15.02 -9.48
N LYS A 64 9.34 16.13 -8.76
CA LYS A 64 9.76 17.41 -9.34
C LYS A 64 11.28 17.61 -9.37
N ASP A 65 12.02 16.80 -8.61
CA ASP A 65 13.49 16.83 -8.60
C ASP A 65 14.02 16.26 -9.91
N GLY A 66 14.47 17.14 -10.82
CA GLY A 66 14.92 16.76 -12.16
C GLY A 66 16.19 15.89 -12.19
N ARG A 67 16.86 15.72 -11.05
CA ARG A 67 18.04 14.84 -10.92
C ARG A 67 17.64 13.38 -10.74
N SER A 68 16.47 13.12 -10.15
CA SER A 68 16.02 11.76 -9.83
C SER A 68 15.61 11.02 -11.09
N THR A 69 16.27 9.90 -11.38
CA THR A 69 16.01 9.08 -12.57
C THR A 69 15.31 7.77 -12.24
N LYS A 70 15.50 7.24 -11.01
CA LYS A 70 14.98 5.92 -10.61
C LYS A 70 14.31 5.96 -9.24
N ILE A 71 13.39 5.01 -9.05
CA ILE A 71 12.84 4.62 -7.75
C ILE A 71 13.41 3.25 -7.40
N ALA A 72 14.16 3.19 -6.30
CA ALA A 72 14.56 1.93 -5.69
C ALA A 72 13.49 1.49 -4.69
N LEU A 73 13.09 0.23 -4.75
CA LEU A 73 12.06 -0.37 -3.90
C LEU A 73 12.59 -1.68 -3.31
N ALA A 74 12.62 -1.75 -1.99
CA ALA A 74 12.98 -2.94 -1.23
C ALA A 74 11.77 -3.48 -0.47
N LEU A 75 11.69 -4.81 -0.36
CA LEU A 75 10.64 -5.50 0.38
C LEU A 75 11.24 -6.10 1.65
N ASN A 76 10.70 -5.80 2.84
CA ASN A 76 11.16 -6.33 4.12
C ASN A 76 12.70 -6.29 4.31
N GLN A 77 13.35 -5.22 3.85
CA GLN A 77 14.81 -5.06 3.87
C GLN A 77 15.61 -6.13 3.10
N SER A 78 14.97 -6.80 2.14
CA SER A 78 15.59 -7.76 1.22
C SER A 78 16.04 -7.10 -0.10
N ASP A 79 16.10 -7.87 -1.18
CA ASP A 79 16.58 -7.42 -2.49
C ASP A 79 15.84 -6.15 -2.96
N THR A 80 16.62 -5.24 -3.51
CA THR A 80 16.15 -3.95 -4.02
C THR A 80 15.96 -4.03 -5.53
N VAL A 81 14.77 -3.70 -6.00
CA VAL A 81 14.47 -3.57 -7.43
C VAL A 81 14.41 -2.08 -7.79
N ARG A 82 14.94 -1.72 -8.96
CA ARG A 82 14.97 -0.35 -9.46
C ARG A 82 14.01 -0.21 -10.63
N TYR A 83 13.23 0.87 -10.59
CA TYR A 83 12.26 1.22 -11.60
C TYR A 83 12.56 2.60 -12.16
N GLU A 84 12.45 2.76 -13.47
CA GLU A 84 12.61 4.05 -14.13
C GLU A 84 11.49 5.01 -13.70
N LEU A 85 11.88 6.26 -13.40
CA LEU A 85 10.94 7.28 -12.97
C LEU A 85 10.19 7.86 -14.17
N ALA A 86 8.86 7.89 -14.07
CA ALA A 86 8.03 8.42 -15.13
C ALA A 86 8.13 9.96 -15.21
N LYS A 87 8.44 10.50 -16.40
CA LYS A 87 8.54 11.95 -16.61
C LYS A 87 7.18 12.64 -16.50
N ASN A 88 7.08 13.65 -15.64
CA ASN A 88 5.91 14.53 -15.46
C ASN A 88 4.58 13.81 -15.14
N LYS A 89 4.63 12.58 -14.62
CA LYS A 89 3.45 11.81 -14.21
C LYS A 89 3.79 10.92 -13.01
N ARG A 90 2.77 10.30 -12.43
CA ARG A 90 2.95 9.32 -11.36
C ARG A 90 3.67 8.10 -11.91
N THR A 91 4.48 7.47 -11.07
CA THR A 91 5.12 6.19 -11.40
C THR A 91 4.36 5.09 -10.69
N ASP A 92 3.75 4.20 -11.46
CA ASP A 92 2.94 3.10 -10.97
C ASP A 92 3.72 1.79 -11.11
N ILE A 93 3.87 1.06 -10.01
CA ILE A 93 4.58 -0.21 -9.93
C ILE A 93 3.60 -1.27 -9.45
N LEU A 94 3.29 -2.23 -10.33
CA LEU A 94 2.48 -3.40 -10.01
C LEU A 94 3.40 -4.57 -9.68
N LEU A 95 3.28 -5.11 -8.47
CA LEU A 95 3.96 -6.33 -8.06
C LEU A 95 2.95 -7.47 -8.04
N GLU A 96 3.19 -8.51 -8.85
CA GLU A 96 2.31 -9.69 -8.99
C GLU A 96 2.96 -10.95 -8.41
N ASN A 97 2.16 -12.01 -8.25
CA ASN A 97 2.60 -13.30 -7.68
C ASN A 97 3.20 -13.15 -6.27
N MET A 98 2.65 -12.23 -5.50
CA MET A 98 3.09 -11.88 -4.16
C MET A 98 2.51 -12.85 -3.15
N ARG A 99 3.34 -13.29 -2.18
CA ARG A 99 2.86 -14.09 -1.05
C ARG A 99 1.90 -13.26 -0.20
N GLU A 100 0.77 -13.87 0.15
CA GLU A 100 -0.21 -13.30 1.07
C GLU A 100 0.41 -12.88 2.42
N GLY A 101 0.03 -11.70 2.90
CA GLY A 101 0.52 -11.13 4.16
C GLY A 101 0.70 -9.62 4.12
N SER A 102 1.12 -9.06 5.26
CA SER A 102 1.52 -7.65 5.37
C SER A 102 3.00 -7.50 5.04
N ILE A 103 3.33 -6.54 4.18
CA ILE A 103 4.70 -6.30 3.69
C ILE A 103 5.08 -4.86 3.99
N ILE A 104 6.28 -4.67 4.53
CA ILE A 104 6.89 -3.36 4.68
C ILE A 104 7.74 -3.10 3.43
N PHE A 105 7.39 -2.04 2.72
CA PHE A 105 8.15 -1.53 1.59
C PHE A 105 8.99 -0.35 2.03
N SER A 106 10.22 -0.30 1.55
CA SER A 106 11.11 0.85 1.69
C SER A 106 11.45 1.37 0.31
N ALA A 107 11.20 2.66 0.04
CA ALA A 107 11.54 3.26 -1.24
C ALA A 107 12.38 4.53 -1.09
N TRP A 108 13.28 4.74 -2.04
CA TRP A 108 14.08 5.97 -2.16
C TRP A 108 14.30 6.32 -3.63
N LEU A 109 14.62 7.59 -3.87
CA LEU A 109 15.03 8.07 -5.19
C LEU A 109 16.52 7.85 -5.38
N GLU A 110 16.91 7.52 -6.60
CA GLU A 110 18.29 7.46 -7.06
C GLU A 110 18.45 8.31 -8.34
N ASP A 111 19.64 8.88 -8.52
CA ASP A 111 20.07 9.47 -9.79
C ASP A 111 21.08 8.54 -10.50
N ASP A 112 21.56 8.96 -11.67
CA ASP A 112 22.51 8.18 -12.46
C ASP A 112 23.93 8.16 -11.86
N GLU A 113 24.20 9.02 -10.88
CA GLU A 113 25.46 9.07 -10.11
C GLU A 113 25.39 8.27 -8.80
N LEU A 114 24.29 7.54 -8.57
CA LEU A 114 24.02 6.76 -7.36
C LEU A 114 23.84 7.59 -6.08
N ASN A 115 23.59 8.90 -6.19
CA ASN A 115 23.12 9.67 -5.05
C ASN A 115 21.70 9.22 -4.70
N LYS A 116 21.39 9.17 -3.40
CA LYS A 116 20.11 8.65 -2.91
C LYS A 116 19.38 9.62 -2.00
N SER A 117 18.06 9.56 -2.02
CA SER A 117 17.25 10.16 -0.96
C SER A 117 17.30 9.31 0.31
N LEU A 118 16.80 9.85 1.42
CA LEU A 118 16.43 9.02 2.56
C LEU A 118 15.30 8.05 2.17
N ALA A 119 15.31 6.85 2.73
CA ALA A 119 14.26 5.87 2.54
C ALA A 119 12.95 6.31 3.21
N THR A 120 11.84 5.93 2.60
CA THR A 120 10.49 6.14 3.11
C THR A 120 9.78 4.80 3.17
N ASP A 121 9.37 4.42 4.38
CA ASP A 121 8.71 3.15 4.64
C ASP A 121 7.19 3.26 4.62
N PHE A 122 6.54 2.29 3.99
CA PHE A 122 5.09 2.16 3.91
C PHE A 122 4.67 0.69 3.86
N THR A 123 3.39 0.42 4.11
CA THR A 123 2.87 -0.95 4.26
C THR A 123 1.87 -1.25 3.16
N GLY A 124 1.95 -2.46 2.60
CA GLY A 124 0.91 -3.03 1.75
C GLY A 124 0.43 -4.36 2.32
N THR A 125 -0.85 -4.66 2.10
CA THR A 125 -1.46 -5.93 2.49
C THR A 125 -1.76 -6.71 1.22
N ILE A 126 -1.19 -7.89 1.09
CA ILE A 126 -1.46 -8.82 -0.01
C ILE A 126 -2.54 -9.79 0.49
N TYR A 127 -3.68 -9.82 -0.19
CA TYR A 127 -4.74 -10.77 0.12
C TYR A 127 -4.55 -12.07 -0.66
N GLY A 128 -5.03 -13.17 -0.11
CA GLY A 128 -5.02 -14.46 -0.79
C GLY A 128 -5.99 -15.45 -0.16
N THR A 129 -5.67 -16.73 -0.33
CA THR A 129 -6.53 -17.84 0.09
C THR A 129 -6.84 -17.86 1.59
N GLN A 130 -5.91 -17.40 2.45
CA GLN A 130 -6.13 -17.36 3.89
C GLN A 130 -7.16 -16.30 4.25
N TYR A 131 -7.00 -15.08 3.73
CA TYR A 131 -7.98 -13.99 3.87
C TYR A 131 -9.35 -14.45 3.37
N GLN A 132 -9.40 -15.06 2.18
CA GLN A 132 -10.65 -15.60 1.61
C GLN A 132 -11.32 -16.62 2.52
N SER A 133 -10.54 -17.43 3.24
CA SER A 133 -11.09 -18.47 4.12
C SER A 133 -11.86 -17.90 5.31
N TYR A 134 -11.58 -16.66 5.70
CA TYR A 134 -12.28 -15.96 6.78
C TYR A 134 -13.51 -15.19 6.30
N LEU A 135 -13.69 -15.03 4.98
CA LEU A 135 -14.84 -14.33 4.43
C LEU A 135 -16.08 -15.19 4.54
N LEU A 136 -17.04 -14.71 5.34
CA LEU A 136 -18.34 -15.34 5.47
C LEU A 136 -19.29 -14.85 4.38
N ASN A 137 -20.31 -15.64 4.10
CA ASN A 137 -21.39 -15.20 3.26
C ASN A 137 -22.37 -14.30 4.04
N ARG A 138 -22.99 -13.33 3.38
CA ARG A 138 -24.00 -12.44 3.99
C ARG A 138 -25.05 -13.27 4.73
N SER A 139 -25.33 -12.91 5.98
CA SER A 139 -26.24 -13.68 6.81
C SER A 139 -27.67 -13.63 6.29
N ILE A 140 -28.28 -14.80 6.14
CA ILE A 140 -29.67 -15.00 5.72
C ILE A 140 -30.53 -15.18 6.96
N VAL A 141 -31.56 -14.35 7.09
CA VAL A 141 -32.56 -14.41 8.17
C VAL A 141 -33.67 -15.38 7.82
N SER A 142 -34.14 -15.38 6.57
CA SER A 142 -35.17 -16.32 6.14
C SER A 142 -35.15 -16.58 4.64
N LYS A 143 -35.73 -17.73 4.28
CA LYS A 143 -35.96 -18.19 2.91
C LYS A 143 -37.42 -18.62 2.82
N SER A 144 -38.13 -18.18 1.78
CA SER A 144 -39.54 -18.53 1.61
C SER A 144 -39.90 -18.63 0.13
N MET A 145 -40.62 -19.68 -0.26
CA MET A 145 -41.19 -19.81 -1.59
C MET A 145 -42.45 -18.95 -1.74
N GLN A 146 -42.51 -18.16 -2.81
CA GLN A 146 -43.65 -17.29 -3.13
C GLN A 146 -43.90 -17.34 -4.65
N SER A 147 -45.04 -17.89 -5.06
CA SER A 147 -45.45 -17.95 -6.48
C SER A 147 -44.38 -18.51 -7.43
N GLY A 148 -43.67 -19.57 -7.02
CA GLY A 148 -42.58 -20.18 -7.83
C GLY A 148 -41.20 -19.54 -7.64
N ASN A 149 -41.10 -18.42 -6.92
CA ASN A 149 -39.84 -17.73 -6.65
C ASN A 149 -39.32 -18.03 -5.23
N LEU A 150 -38.01 -18.07 -5.04
CA LEU A 150 -37.39 -18.13 -3.72
C LEU A 150 -37.01 -16.72 -3.27
N VAL A 151 -37.66 -16.24 -2.20
CA VAL A 151 -37.37 -14.95 -1.57
C VAL A 151 -36.39 -15.16 -0.42
N ILE A 152 -35.25 -14.49 -0.46
CA ILE A 152 -34.20 -14.53 0.54
C ILE A 152 -34.20 -13.19 1.28
N LYS A 153 -34.33 -13.20 2.60
CA LYS A 153 -34.16 -12.01 3.45
C LYS A 153 -32.86 -12.09 4.20
N TYR A 154 -32.12 -11.00 4.23
CA TYR A 154 -30.82 -10.90 4.89
C TYR A 154 -30.89 -10.16 6.21
N SER A 155 -29.87 -10.34 7.03
CA SER A 155 -29.66 -9.48 8.20
C SER A 155 -29.36 -8.04 7.77
N MET A 156 -29.52 -7.12 8.72
CA MET A 156 -29.03 -5.75 8.55
C MET A 156 -27.55 -5.76 8.17
N LEU A 157 -27.19 -4.90 7.22
CA LEU A 157 -25.82 -4.75 6.76
C LEU A 157 -25.05 -3.87 7.77
N LEU A 158 -24.28 -4.50 8.65
CA LEU A 158 -23.45 -3.81 9.65
C LEU A 158 -21.99 -3.65 9.20
N ASP A 159 -21.55 -4.49 8.27
CA ASP A 159 -20.19 -4.49 7.76
C ASP A 159 -20.15 -3.72 6.43
N SER A 160 -19.41 -2.61 6.41
CA SER A 160 -19.28 -1.69 5.28
C SER A 160 -18.34 -2.20 4.19
N THR A 161 -17.61 -3.29 4.44
CA THR A 161 -16.72 -3.90 3.44
C THR A 161 -17.49 -4.76 2.44
N LEU A 162 -18.73 -5.15 2.75
CA LEU A 162 -19.60 -5.91 1.85
C LEU A 162 -20.05 -5.04 0.66
N VAL A 163 -19.91 -5.57 -0.55
CA VAL A 163 -20.23 -4.87 -1.81
C VAL A 163 -21.43 -5.48 -2.54
N ALA A 164 -21.46 -6.82 -2.68
CA ALA A 164 -22.51 -7.52 -3.41
C ALA A 164 -22.61 -8.99 -2.97
N SER A 165 -23.75 -9.63 -3.25
CA SER A 165 -23.88 -11.09 -3.23
C SER A 165 -23.95 -11.61 -4.66
N ARG A 166 -23.31 -12.75 -4.95
CA ARG A 166 -23.55 -13.54 -6.15
C ARG A 166 -24.38 -14.75 -5.78
N LEU A 167 -25.51 -14.92 -6.45
CA LEU A 167 -26.45 -16.00 -6.23
C LEU A 167 -26.52 -16.83 -7.51
N THR A 168 -26.30 -18.13 -7.38
CA THR A 168 -26.43 -19.09 -8.49
C THR A 168 -27.48 -20.14 -8.14
N TRP A 169 -28.47 -20.31 -8.99
CA TRP A 169 -29.59 -21.24 -8.79
C TRP A 169 -30.08 -21.82 -10.11
N ASN A 170 -30.96 -22.81 -10.05
CA ASN A 170 -31.63 -23.34 -11.22
C ASN A 170 -32.98 -22.62 -11.41
N LYS A 171 -33.11 -21.89 -12.53
CA LYS A 171 -34.28 -21.11 -12.95
C LYS A 171 -34.99 -21.86 -14.08
N GLY A 172 -36.17 -22.41 -13.81
CA GLY A 172 -36.96 -23.13 -14.81
C GLY A 172 -36.25 -24.32 -15.48
N GLY A 173 -35.24 -24.92 -14.83
CA GLY A 173 -34.42 -26.01 -15.38
C GLY A 173 -32.99 -25.59 -15.77
N GLU A 174 -32.69 -24.30 -15.88
CA GLU A 174 -31.38 -23.79 -16.34
C GLU A 174 -30.58 -23.14 -15.20
N GLU A 175 -29.26 -23.33 -15.17
CA GLU A 175 -28.40 -22.63 -14.20
C GLU A 175 -28.32 -21.13 -14.51
N THR A 176 -28.63 -20.30 -13.53
CA THR A 176 -28.69 -18.84 -13.63
C THR A 176 -27.90 -18.20 -12.50
N THR A 177 -27.18 -17.10 -12.80
CA THR A 177 -26.44 -16.31 -11.83
C THR A 177 -26.92 -14.86 -11.79
N LYS A 178 -27.10 -14.31 -10.59
CA LYS A 178 -27.42 -12.90 -10.32
C LYS A 178 -26.37 -12.30 -9.41
N ILE A 179 -25.89 -11.09 -9.74
CA ILE A 179 -25.11 -10.26 -8.82
C ILE A 179 -26.04 -9.20 -8.25
N SER A 180 -26.24 -9.25 -6.93
CA SER A 180 -27.05 -8.31 -6.18
C SER A 180 -26.12 -7.37 -5.41
N TYR A 181 -25.96 -6.16 -5.92
CA TYR A 181 -25.24 -5.10 -5.21
C TYR A 181 -26.07 -4.63 -4.03
N TYR A 182 -25.42 -4.37 -2.90
CA TYR A 182 -26.14 -3.95 -1.70
C TYR A 182 -26.77 -2.57 -1.91
N ASN A 183 -28.07 -2.58 -2.15
CA ASN A 183 -28.97 -1.45 -1.98
C ASN A 183 -29.67 -1.61 -0.61
N LYS A 184 -30.38 -0.58 -0.13
CA LYS A 184 -31.04 -0.61 1.18
C LYS A 184 -32.09 -1.74 1.33
N GLU A 185 -32.45 -2.43 0.25
CA GLU A 185 -33.44 -3.49 0.28
C GLU A 185 -32.78 -4.79 0.77
N GLY A 186 -33.11 -5.19 2.00
CA GLY A 186 -32.54 -6.34 2.70
C GLY A 186 -33.04 -7.70 2.18
N GLN A 187 -33.37 -7.82 0.88
CA GLN A 187 -33.86 -9.06 0.30
C GLN A 187 -33.45 -9.25 -1.16
N ASP A 188 -33.40 -10.52 -1.58
CA ASP A 188 -33.27 -10.94 -2.97
C ASP A 188 -34.42 -11.85 -3.36
N VAL A 189 -34.79 -11.82 -4.64
CA VAL A 189 -35.73 -12.76 -5.24
C VAL A 189 -34.99 -13.56 -6.31
N LEU A 190 -35.06 -14.88 -6.20
CA LEU A 190 -34.61 -15.84 -7.19
C LEU A 190 -35.85 -16.32 -7.96
N GLU A 191 -35.98 -15.85 -9.19
CA GLU A 191 -37.15 -16.13 -10.03
C GLU A 191 -37.17 -17.59 -10.51
N ASP A 192 -38.38 -18.13 -10.71
CA ASP A 192 -38.67 -19.48 -11.21
C ASP A 192 -37.77 -20.55 -10.60
N PHE A 193 -37.61 -20.51 -9.28
CA PHE A 193 -36.67 -21.35 -8.55
C PHE A 193 -37.08 -22.82 -8.60
N THR A 194 -36.36 -23.60 -9.41
CA THR A 194 -36.59 -25.03 -9.62
C THR A 194 -35.44 -25.83 -9.02
N GLY A 195 -35.60 -26.24 -7.77
CA GLY A 195 -34.62 -27.07 -7.07
C GLY A 195 -34.80 -27.06 -5.56
N ASP A 196 -33.78 -27.56 -4.86
CA ASP A 196 -33.76 -27.60 -3.39
C ASP A 196 -32.66 -26.72 -2.79
N SER A 197 -31.84 -26.05 -3.61
CA SER A 197 -30.72 -25.26 -3.14
C SER A 197 -30.26 -24.18 -4.13
N PHE A 198 -29.58 -23.17 -3.61
CA PHE A 198 -28.78 -22.19 -4.36
C PHE A 198 -27.38 -22.09 -3.78
N ILE A 199 -26.47 -21.50 -4.54
CA ILE A 199 -25.11 -21.16 -4.10
C ILE A 199 -25.03 -19.66 -3.89
N MET A 200 -24.38 -19.23 -2.81
CA MET A 200 -24.10 -17.83 -2.55
C MET A 200 -22.61 -17.60 -2.32
N GLU A 201 -22.12 -16.51 -2.91
CA GLU A 201 -20.83 -15.88 -2.63
C GLU A 201 -21.08 -14.42 -2.24
N THR A 202 -20.18 -13.84 -1.46
CA THR A 202 -20.25 -12.45 -1.00
C THR A 202 -18.98 -11.72 -1.41
N LEU A 203 -19.13 -10.58 -2.07
CA LEU A 203 -18.05 -9.74 -2.54
C LEU A 203 -17.67 -8.72 -1.46
N TYR A 204 -16.38 -8.69 -1.14
CA TYR A 204 -15.79 -7.78 -0.17
C TYR A 204 -14.86 -6.77 -0.84
N ALA A 205 -14.91 -5.53 -0.37
CA ALA A 205 -13.88 -4.50 -0.53
C ALA A 205 -13.21 -4.30 0.84
N PRO A 206 -12.11 -5.02 1.14
CA PRO A 206 -11.49 -5.05 2.48
C PRO A 206 -11.14 -3.67 3.07
N GLN A 207 -10.84 -2.71 2.21
CA GLN A 207 -10.57 -1.32 2.56
C GLN A 207 -11.03 -0.41 1.41
N GLU A 208 -11.00 0.90 1.64
CA GLU A 208 -11.21 1.86 0.57
C GLU A 208 -10.10 1.75 -0.50
N ASN A 209 -10.47 1.98 -1.77
CA ASN A 209 -9.52 2.03 -2.89
C ASN A 209 -8.69 0.76 -3.13
N VAL A 210 -9.18 -0.41 -2.71
CA VAL A 210 -8.55 -1.70 -3.07
C VAL A 210 -8.31 -1.85 -4.56
N LEU A 211 -7.28 -2.62 -4.90
CA LEU A 211 -7.02 -3.03 -6.28
C LEU A 211 -8.06 -4.08 -6.70
N ASP A 212 -8.30 -5.06 -5.83
CA ASP A 212 -9.22 -6.17 -6.08
C ASP A 212 -10.28 -6.27 -4.99
N LYS A 213 -11.52 -6.55 -5.41
CA LYS A 213 -12.58 -7.01 -4.52
C LYS A 213 -12.55 -8.53 -4.48
N ILE A 214 -12.82 -9.13 -3.32
CA ILE A 214 -12.59 -10.54 -3.06
C ILE A 214 -13.91 -11.23 -2.77
N TRP A 215 -14.18 -12.32 -3.48
CA TRP A 215 -15.33 -13.18 -3.22
C TRP A 215 -15.03 -14.12 -2.05
N SER A 216 -15.98 -14.27 -1.13
CA SER A 216 -16.00 -15.39 -0.19
C SER A 216 -16.10 -16.72 -0.93
N LYS A 217 -15.87 -17.82 -0.23
CA LYS A 217 -16.07 -19.15 -0.81
C LYS A 217 -17.55 -19.40 -1.10
N PRO A 218 -17.88 -20.12 -2.18
CA PRO A 218 -19.25 -20.51 -2.48
C PRO A 218 -19.80 -21.40 -1.37
N VAL A 219 -20.98 -21.06 -0.86
CA VAL A 219 -21.70 -21.87 0.12
C VAL A 219 -23.06 -22.25 -0.45
N LYS A 220 -23.39 -23.53 -0.36
CA LYS A 220 -24.69 -24.07 -0.77
C LYS A 220 -25.70 -23.91 0.35
N TYR A 221 -26.84 -23.29 0.04
CA TYR A 221 -27.97 -23.13 0.95
C TYR A 221 -29.16 -23.91 0.42
N THR A 222 -29.82 -24.68 1.28
CA THR A 222 -31.10 -25.32 0.94
C THR A 222 -32.23 -24.29 1.02
N LYS A 223 -33.27 -24.45 0.19
CA LYS A 223 -34.48 -23.61 0.24
C LYS A 223 -35.14 -23.63 1.61
#